data_AF-A0A0J8H0P5-F1
#
_entry.id   AF-A0A0J8H0P5-F1
#
_cell.length_a   1.000
_cell.length_b   1.000
_cell.length_c   1.000
_cell.angle_alpha   90.00
_cell.angle_beta   90.00
_cell.angle_gamma   90.00
#
_symmetry.space_group_name_H-M   'P 1'
#
loop_
_entity.id
_entity.type
_entity.pdbx_description
1 polymer ?
#
loop_
_entity_poly.entity_id
_entity_poly.type
_entity_poly.pdbx_seq_one_letter_code
_entity_poly.pdbx_strand_id
1 'polypeptide(L)'
;MSKSIEAMWKDGFIKETQLVAPKINDLYNRKSQNIVDKLQHMFALNIKAIIVGSLLMLLMFSLIGAPWLGVYICVLLIPLVIIAKKELRKSLQLSKGLSSYDYIMSFNTWLQDSIAVYGRYYRVFYPMLFIGMAVQGIVSEAGRKMIGLLVSAWPTDFLILGVPYYLLLTIALIILVVARSADALYKLDLNIVYGRQFKKLDELIADMQSLRKT
;
A
#
# COMPACT_ATOMS: atom_id res chain seq x y z
N MET A 1 33.80 43.61 26.07
CA MET A 1 34.05 42.38 25.28
C MET A 1 35.16 41.61 25.97
N SER A 2 34.92 40.46 26.60
CA SER A 2 35.96 39.89 27.47
C SER A 2 35.95 38.37 27.63
N LYS A 3 35.57 37.63 26.60
CA LYS A 3 36.05 36.24 26.49
C LYS A 3 36.83 36.13 25.19
N SER A 4 38.12 35.81 25.30
CA SER A 4 38.93 35.47 24.12
C SER A 4 38.36 34.19 23.51
N ILE A 5 38.53 34.02 22.20
CA ILE A 5 38.11 32.80 21.50
C ILE A 5 38.73 31.57 22.19
N GLU A 6 39.97 31.68 22.66
CA GLU A 6 40.66 30.63 23.40
C GLU A 6 40.00 30.28 24.75
N ALA A 7 39.48 31.28 25.47
CA ALA A 7 38.70 31.05 26.69
C ALA A 7 37.36 30.36 26.40
N MET A 8 36.72 30.67 25.26
CA MET A 8 35.50 29.98 24.82
C MET A 8 35.79 28.52 24.42
N TRP A 9 36.91 28.27 23.75
CA TRP A 9 37.32 26.92 23.35
C TRP A 9 37.71 26.05 24.55
N LYS A 10 38.40 26.60 25.55
CA LYS A 10 38.69 25.89 26.81
C LYS A 10 37.43 25.61 27.63
N ASP A 11 36.50 26.57 27.73
CA ASP A 11 35.21 26.35 28.39
C ASP A 11 34.39 25.25 27.68
N GLY A 12 34.52 25.11 26.36
CA GLY A 12 33.87 24.06 25.56
C GLY A 12 34.45 22.66 25.80
N PHE A 13 35.79 22.53 25.84
CA PHE A 13 36.48 21.25 26.04
C PHE A 13 36.43 20.76 27.50
N ILE A 14 36.56 21.66 28.49
CA ILE A 14 36.55 21.25 29.91
C ILE A 14 35.16 20.77 30.35
N LYS A 15 34.09 21.23 29.68
CA LYS A 15 32.71 20.77 29.89
C LYS A 15 32.36 19.47 29.16
N GLU A 16 33.30 18.82 28.45
CA GLU A 16 33.08 17.48 27.89
C GLU A 16 32.82 16.43 28.98
N THR A 17 33.32 16.63 30.21
CA THR A 17 33.00 15.75 31.36
C THR A 17 31.55 15.90 31.86
N GLN A 18 30.82 16.92 31.40
CA GLN A 18 29.37 17.08 31.59
C GLN A 18 28.57 16.74 30.33
N LEU A 19 29.19 16.11 29.32
CA LEU A 19 28.44 15.34 28.34
C LEU A 19 27.94 14.09 29.07
N VAL A 20 26.83 14.24 29.79
CA VAL A 20 25.92 13.11 30.01
C VAL A 20 25.52 12.70 28.61
N ALA A 21 26.25 11.73 28.03
CA ALA A 21 25.95 11.17 26.74
C ALA A 21 24.45 10.92 26.72
N PRO A 22 23.68 11.51 25.78
CA PRO A 22 22.23 11.34 25.78
C PRO A 22 21.99 9.84 25.80
N LYS A 23 21.34 9.36 26.88
CA LYS A 23 21.19 7.94 27.16
C LYS A 23 20.79 7.26 25.86
N ILE A 24 21.60 6.33 25.35
CA ILE A 24 21.42 5.63 24.06
C ILE A 24 19.97 5.17 23.85
N ASN A 25 19.26 4.89 24.95
CA ASN A 25 17.83 4.58 25.01
C ASN A 25 16.90 5.64 24.38
N ASP A 26 17.16 6.94 24.54
CA ASP A 26 16.34 8.01 23.91
C ASP A 26 16.52 8.04 22.39
N LEU A 27 17.70 7.66 21.90
CA LEU A 27 18.00 7.58 20.46
C LEU A 27 17.17 6.48 19.78
N TYR A 28 17.12 5.29 20.37
CA TYR A 28 16.29 4.18 19.87
C TYR A 28 14.80 4.48 19.94
N ASN A 29 14.35 5.15 21.02
CA ASN A 29 12.96 5.56 21.17
C ASN A 29 12.54 6.56 20.08
N ARG A 30 13.38 7.56 19.80
CA ARG A 30 13.15 8.53 18.72
C ARG A 30 13.21 7.87 17.34
N LYS A 31 14.16 6.94 17.12
CA LYS A 31 14.30 6.23 15.84
C LYS A 31 13.08 5.34 15.56
N SER A 32 12.59 4.60 16.56
CA SER A 32 11.38 3.78 16.43
C SER A 32 10.14 4.64 16.16
N GLN A 33 9.94 5.70 16.95
CA GLN A 33 8.82 6.63 16.74
C GLN A 33 8.85 7.25 15.35
N ASN A 34 10.01 7.69 14.87
CA ASN A 34 10.14 8.31 13.54
C ASN A 34 9.78 7.33 12.40
N ILE A 35 10.26 6.09 12.44
CA ILE A 35 9.91 5.09 11.41
C ILE A 35 8.41 4.77 11.44
N VAL A 36 7.84 4.56 12.63
CA VAL A 36 6.41 4.27 12.79
C VAL A 36 5.55 5.45 12.33
N ASP A 37 5.83 6.66 12.81
CA ASP A 37 5.10 7.87 12.44
C ASP A 37 5.19 8.11 10.93
N LYS A 38 6.36 7.84 10.30
CA LYS A 38 6.53 7.95 8.86
C LYS A 38 5.65 6.96 8.10
N LEU A 39 5.61 5.69 8.50
CA LEU A 39 4.77 4.66 7.89
C LEU A 39 3.28 4.99 8.05
N GLN A 40 2.84 5.36 9.26
CA GLN A 40 1.47 5.79 9.53
C GLN A 40 1.06 6.99 8.66
N HIS A 41 1.95 7.97 8.53
CA HIS A 41 1.72 9.11 7.66
C HIS A 41 1.59 8.70 6.18
N MET A 42 2.45 7.80 5.69
CA MET A 42 2.35 7.28 4.33
C MET A 42 1.06 6.50 4.09
N PHE A 43 0.59 5.71 5.05
CA PHE A 43 -0.72 5.05 4.97
C PHE A 43 -1.87 6.07 4.93
N ALA A 44 -1.82 7.11 5.77
CA ALA A 44 -2.83 8.17 5.77
C ALA A 44 -2.89 8.92 4.43
N LEU A 45 -1.72 9.22 3.83
CA LEU A 45 -1.65 9.83 2.50
C LEU A 45 -2.18 8.89 1.42
N ASN A 46 -1.84 7.60 1.48
CA ASN A 46 -2.34 6.62 0.52
C ASN A 46 -3.87 6.49 0.55
N ILE A 47 -4.49 6.47 1.74
CA ILE A 47 -5.96 6.49 1.87
C ILE A 47 -6.57 7.72 1.20
N LYS A 48 -6.00 8.91 1.42
CA LYS A 48 -6.47 10.14 0.77
C LYS A 48 -6.28 10.08 -0.75
N ALA A 49 -5.14 9.57 -1.21
CA ALA A 49 -4.84 9.40 -2.62
C ALA A 49 -5.81 8.43 -3.31
N ILE A 50 -6.21 7.35 -2.65
CA ILE A 50 -7.24 6.41 -3.17
C ILE A 50 -8.59 7.12 -3.32
N ILE A 51 -9.01 7.91 -2.32
CA ILE A 51 -10.29 8.64 -2.37
C ILE A 51 -10.30 9.70 -3.48
N VAL A 52 -9.25 10.52 -3.57
CA VAL A 52 -9.16 11.55 -4.61
C VAL A 52 -8.98 10.90 -5.99
N GLY A 53 -8.13 9.89 -6.07
CA GLY A 53 -7.86 9.14 -7.30
C GLY A 53 -9.09 8.44 -7.84
N SER A 54 -9.96 7.89 -6.98
CA SER A 54 -11.21 7.26 -7.44
C SER A 54 -12.17 8.27 -8.04
N LEU A 55 -12.31 9.46 -7.45
CA LEU A 55 -13.15 10.54 -8.00
C LEU A 55 -12.59 11.07 -9.32
N LEU A 56 -11.28 11.26 -9.42
CA LEU A 56 -10.61 11.64 -10.67
C LEU A 56 -10.79 10.55 -11.75
N MET A 57 -10.65 9.29 -11.38
CA MET A 57 -10.84 8.16 -12.29
C MET A 57 -12.29 8.05 -12.79
N LEU A 58 -13.27 8.29 -11.91
CA LEU A 58 -14.68 8.38 -12.32
C LEU A 58 -14.91 9.50 -13.34
N LEU A 59 -14.33 10.68 -13.10
CA LEU A 59 -14.41 11.80 -14.05
C LEU A 59 -13.80 11.40 -15.39
N MET A 60 -12.58 10.83 -15.39
CA MET A 60 -11.91 10.38 -16.61
C MET A 60 -12.71 9.33 -17.37
N PHE A 61 -13.22 8.31 -16.70
CA PHE A 61 -14.06 7.30 -17.33
C PHE A 61 -15.36 7.87 -17.89
N SER A 62 -15.94 8.89 -17.24
CA SER A 62 -17.11 9.59 -17.75
C SER A 62 -16.80 10.34 -19.04
N LEU A 63 -15.64 11.01 -19.13
CA LEU A 63 -15.23 11.74 -20.33
C LEU A 63 -14.99 10.82 -21.54
N ILE A 64 -14.54 9.58 -21.32
CA ILE A 64 -14.33 8.60 -22.41
C ILE A 64 -15.56 7.71 -22.67
N GLY A 65 -16.73 8.05 -22.13
CA GLY A 65 -17.99 7.34 -22.39
C GLY A 65 -18.17 6.02 -21.62
N ALA A 66 -17.41 5.81 -20.54
CA ALA A 66 -17.52 4.64 -19.66
C ALA A 66 -17.88 5.00 -18.20
N PRO A 67 -18.86 5.90 -17.93
CA PRO A 67 -19.15 6.38 -16.58
C PRO A 67 -19.52 5.25 -15.61
N TRP A 68 -20.21 4.21 -16.09
CA TRP A 68 -20.60 3.06 -15.28
C TRP A 68 -19.40 2.24 -14.79
N LEU A 69 -18.33 2.12 -15.60
CA LEU A 69 -17.08 1.51 -15.14
C LEU A 69 -16.44 2.36 -14.03
N GLY A 70 -16.45 3.68 -14.18
CA GLY A 70 -15.98 4.60 -13.14
C GLY A 70 -16.75 4.42 -11.82
N VAL A 71 -18.08 4.38 -11.88
CA VAL A 71 -18.93 4.16 -10.69
C VAL A 71 -18.66 2.79 -10.08
N TYR A 72 -18.54 1.76 -10.90
CA TYR A 72 -18.22 0.40 -10.46
C TYR A 72 -16.89 0.35 -9.69
N ILE A 73 -15.82 0.95 -10.24
CA ILE A 73 -14.51 1.00 -9.58
C ILE A 73 -14.59 1.79 -8.27
N CYS A 74 -15.32 2.91 -8.24
CA CYS A 74 -15.55 3.66 -7.00
C CYS A 74 -16.21 2.80 -5.92
N VAL A 75 -17.28 2.08 -6.25
CA VAL A 75 -17.98 1.18 -5.32
C VAL A 75 -17.03 0.09 -4.81
N LEU A 76 -16.21 -0.47 -5.71
CA LEU A 76 -15.25 -1.52 -5.41
C LEU A 76 -14.11 -1.03 -4.49
N LEU A 77 -13.76 0.27 -4.53
CA LEU A 77 -12.78 0.90 -3.64
C LEU A 77 -13.32 1.28 -2.25
N ILE A 78 -14.65 1.38 -2.06
CA ILE A 78 -15.23 1.78 -0.77
C ILE A 78 -14.80 0.85 0.39
N PRO A 79 -14.96 -0.49 0.30
CA PRO A 79 -14.55 -1.37 1.40
C PRO A 79 -13.06 -1.29 1.68
N LEU A 80 -12.22 -1.10 0.65
CA LEU A 80 -10.78 -0.90 0.80
C LEU A 80 -10.47 0.33 1.66
N VAL A 81 -11.13 1.46 1.40
CA VAL A 81 -10.99 2.69 2.19
C VAL A 81 -11.47 2.51 3.63
N ILE A 82 -12.58 1.79 3.84
CA ILE A 82 -13.11 1.50 5.17
C ILE A 82 -12.12 0.66 5.98
N ILE A 83 -11.65 -0.46 5.40
CA ILE A 83 -10.64 -1.33 6.01
C ILE A 83 -9.39 -0.51 6.32
N ALA A 84 -8.94 0.33 5.38
CA ALA A 84 -7.72 1.10 5.57
C ALA A 84 -7.80 2.12 6.69
N LYS A 85 -8.92 2.84 6.79
CA LYS A 85 -9.17 3.75 7.92
C LYS A 85 -9.30 3.01 9.24
N LYS A 86 -9.78 1.77 9.24
CA LYS A 86 -9.87 0.94 10.45
C LYS A 86 -8.49 0.48 10.91
N GLU A 87 -7.68 -0.08 10.02
CA GLU A 87 -6.33 -0.53 10.35
C GLU A 87 -5.41 0.62 10.74
N LEU A 88 -5.46 1.75 10.03
CA LEU A 88 -4.69 2.94 10.43
C LEU A 88 -5.04 3.41 11.84
N ARG A 89 -6.33 3.42 12.21
CA ARG A 89 -6.76 3.79 13.57
C ARG A 89 -6.22 2.85 14.63
N LYS A 90 -6.21 1.53 14.38
CA LYS A 90 -5.59 0.57 15.30
C LYS A 90 -4.09 0.87 15.50
N SER A 91 -3.38 1.19 14.43
CA SER A 91 -1.95 1.53 14.52
C SER A 91 -1.68 2.77 15.40
N LEU A 92 -2.55 3.77 15.34
CA LEU A 92 -2.42 5.01 16.11
C LEU A 92 -2.69 4.81 17.61
N GLN A 93 -3.42 3.75 17.97
CA GLN A 93 -3.71 3.38 19.36
C GLN A 93 -2.59 2.54 20.00
N LEU A 94 -1.57 2.13 19.25
CA LEU A 94 -0.42 1.44 19.79
C LEU A 94 0.34 2.37 20.76
N SER A 95 0.44 1.96 22.03
CA SER A 95 1.00 2.79 23.10
C SER A 95 2.47 3.13 22.88
N LYS A 96 2.77 4.44 22.81
CA LYS A 96 4.15 4.98 22.84
C LYS A 96 4.78 4.93 24.25
N GLY A 97 4.03 4.47 25.27
CA GLY A 97 4.50 4.35 26.66
C GLY A 97 5.16 3.01 26.99
N LEU A 98 5.21 2.07 26.05
CA LEU A 98 5.96 0.83 26.16
C LEU A 98 7.47 1.07 25.93
N SER A 99 8.31 0.08 26.26
CA SER A 99 9.71 0.12 25.86
C SER A 99 9.83 0.28 24.34
N SER A 100 10.89 0.93 23.84
CA SER A 100 11.05 1.15 22.38
C SER A 100 11.06 -0.16 21.59
N TYR A 101 11.54 -1.24 22.20
CA TYR A 101 11.49 -2.59 21.65
C TYR A 101 10.06 -3.15 21.56
N ASP A 102 9.28 -3.08 22.64
CA ASP A 102 7.92 -3.60 22.64
C ASP A 102 7.01 -2.79 21.71
N TYR A 103 7.26 -1.48 21.61
CA TYR A 103 6.55 -0.60 20.70
C TYR A 103 6.76 -0.99 19.23
N ILE A 104 8.03 -1.15 18.81
CA ILE A 104 8.33 -1.48 17.41
C ILE A 104 7.88 -2.91 17.05
N MET A 105 7.97 -3.85 17.99
CA MET A 105 7.49 -5.22 17.79
C MET A 105 5.97 -5.27 17.66
N SER A 106 5.24 -4.55 18.53
CA SER A 106 3.78 -4.44 18.45
C SER A 106 3.34 -3.81 17.13
N PHE A 107 4.06 -2.78 16.67
CA PHE A 107 3.81 -2.18 15.36
C PHE A 107 4.08 -3.14 14.21
N ASN A 108 5.19 -3.90 14.23
CA ASN A 108 5.49 -4.90 13.21
C ASN A 108 4.42 -5.99 13.14
N THR A 109 3.99 -6.52 14.29
CA THR A 109 2.89 -7.50 14.34
C THR A 109 1.61 -6.93 13.72
N TRP A 110 1.21 -5.72 14.12
CA TRP A 110 0.07 -5.03 13.52
C TRP A 110 0.23 -4.83 12.01
N LEU A 111 1.42 -4.49 11.54
CA LEU A 111 1.71 -4.29 10.12
C LEU A 111 1.52 -5.60 9.34
N GLN A 112 2.08 -6.71 9.81
CA GLN A 112 1.92 -8.02 9.16
C GLN A 112 0.46 -8.47 9.14
N ASP A 113 -0.27 -8.28 10.25
CA ASP A 113 -1.70 -8.56 10.34
C ASP A 113 -2.50 -7.71 9.35
N SER A 114 -2.16 -6.43 9.25
CA SER A 114 -2.79 -5.50 8.30
C SER A 114 -2.57 -5.98 6.87
N ILE A 115 -1.33 -6.31 6.49
CA ILE A 115 -0.98 -6.85 5.16
C ILE A 115 -1.81 -8.12 4.87
N ALA A 116 -1.97 -9.02 5.83
CA ALA A 116 -2.79 -10.22 5.65
C ALA A 116 -4.29 -9.91 5.48
N VAL A 117 -4.83 -8.92 6.21
CA VAL A 117 -6.22 -8.45 6.05
C VAL A 117 -6.45 -7.90 4.64
N TYR A 118 -5.57 -7.01 4.16
CA TYR A 118 -5.68 -6.49 2.80
C TYR A 118 -5.48 -7.59 1.75
N GLY A 119 -4.50 -8.48 1.90
CA GLY A 119 -4.25 -9.56 0.96
C GLY A 119 -5.49 -10.43 0.72
N ARG A 120 -6.28 -10.71 1.78
CA ARG A 120 -7.58 -11.40 1.65
C ARG A 120 -8.59 -10.60 0.83
N TYR A 121 -8.66 -9.29 1.02
CA TYR A 121 -9.55 -8.43 0.22
C TYR A 121 -9.09 -8.33 -1.24
N TYR A 122 -7.78 -8.21 -1.48
CA TYR A 122 -7.22 -8.08 -2.82
C TYR A 122 -7.43 -9.33 -3.69
N ARG A 123 -7.57 -10.51 -3.08
CA ARG A 123 -8.02 -11.75 -3.76
C ARG A 123 -9.40 -11.64 -4.41
N VAL A 124 -10.26 -10.76 -3.92
CA VAL A 124 -11.57 -10.46 -4.51
C VAL A 124 -11.49 -9.21 -5.37
N PHE A 125 -10.78 -8.18 -4.91
CA PHE A 125 -10.64 -6.90 -5.59
C PHE A 125 -10.11 -7.04 -7.03
N TYR A 126 -8.95 -7.69 -7.24
CA TYR A 126 -8.34 -7.72 -8.57
C TYR A 126 -9.18 -8.51 -9.59
N PRO A 127 -9.71 -9.70 -9.28
CA PRO A 127 -10.62 -10.39 -10.20
C PRO A 127 -11.86 -9.56 -10.53
N MET A 128 -12.49 -8.93 -9.54
CA MET A 128 -13.67 -8.09 -9.77
C MET A 128 -13.32 -6.86 -10.63
N LEU A 129 -12.18 -6.20 -10.34
CA LEU A 129 -11.69 -5.09 -11.15
C LEU A 129 -11.50 -5.51 -12.62
N PHE A 130 -10.88 -6.67 -12.85
CA PHE A 130 -10.69 -7.21 -14.19
C PHE A 130 -12.00 -7.56 -14.88
N ILE A 131 -12.96 -8.16 -14.16
CA ILE A 131 -14.30 -8.43 -14.69
C ILE A 131 -14.99 -7.14 -15.14
N GLY A 132 -14.96 -6.08 -14.32
CA GLY A 132 -15.52 -4.78 -14.71
C GLY A 132 -14.89 -4.22 -15.99
N MET A 133 -13.56 -4.29 -16.09
CA MET A 133 -12.83 -3.87 -17.30
C MET A 133 -13.16 -4.73 -18.52
N ALA A 134 -13.25 -6.05 -18.36
CA ALA A 134 -13.58 -6.98 -19.44
C ALA A 134 -15.01 -6.77 -19.95
N VAL A 135 -15.98 -6.60 -19.04
CA VAL A 135 -17.37 -6.28 -19.38
C VAL A 135 -17.44 -4.95 -20.11
N GLN A 136 -16.81 -3.89 -19.59
CA GLN A 136 -16.75 -2.59 -20.28
C GLN A 136 -16.11 -2.72 -21.67
N GLY A 137 -15.03 -3.49 -21.79
CA GLY A 137 -14.37 -3.80 -23.05
C GLY A 137 -15.36 -4.40 -24.04
N ILE A 138 -16.03 -5.51 -23.68
CA ILE A 138 -16.99 -6.22 -24.52
C ILE A 138 -18.14 -5.30 -24.98
N VAL A 139 -18.73 -4.52 -24.08
CA VAL A 139 -19.92 -3.70 -24.39
C VAL A 139 -19.59 -2.36 -25.04
N SER A 140 -18.32 -1.95 -25.06
CA SER A 140 -17.90 -0.72 -25.73
C SER A 140 -17.99 -0.81 -27.25
N GLU A 141 -18.14 0.32 -27.93
CA GLU A 141 -18.12 0.36 -29.40
C GLU A 141 -16.80 -0.16 -29.97
N ALA A 142 -15.68 0.25 -29.37
CA ALA A 142 -14.35 -0.21 -29.76
C ALA A 142 -14.20 -1.73 -29.57
N GLY A 143 -14.64 -2.28 -28.44
CA GLY A 143 -14.58 -3.71 -28.21
C GLY A 143 -15.49 -4.52 -29.14
N ARG A 144 -16.70 -4.04 -29.45
CA ARG A 144 -17.54 -4.69 -30.46
C ARG A 144 -16.87 -4.73 -31.84
N LYS A 145 -16.21 -3.65 -32.26
CA LYS A 145 -15.42 -3.62 -33.51
C LYS A 145 -14.29 -4.65 -33.47
N MET A 146 -13.54 -4.72 -32.36
CA MET A 146 -12.49 -5.71 -32.18
C MET A 146 -13.00 -7.16 -32.19
N ILE A 147 -14.14 -7.42 -31.55
CA ILE A 147 -14.79 -8.74 -31.59
C ILE A 147 -15.22 -9.08 -33.02
N GLY A 148 -15.78 -8.14 -33.77
CA GLY A 148 -16.12 -8.34 -35.18
C GLY A 148 -14.92 -8.71 -36.04
N LEU A 149 -13.80 -8.01 -35.88
CA LEU A 149 -12.54 -8.34 -36.55
C LEU A 149 -12.04 -9.74 -36.15
N LEU A 150 -12.12 -10.08 -34.87
CA LEU A 150 -11.70 -11.38 -34.35
C LEU A 150 -12.53 -12.53 -34.93
N VAL A 151 -13.85 -12.36 -35.02
CA VAL A 151 -14.76 -13.34 -35.63
C VAL A 151 -14.56 -13.41 -37.14
N SER A 152 -14.23 -12.31 -37.83
CA SER A 152 -13.89 -12.38 -39.26
C SER A 152 -12.58 -13.14 -39.53
N ALA A 153 -11.61 -13.06 -38.61
CA ALA A 153 -10.35 -13.78 -38.74
C ALA A 153 -10.51 -15.26 -38.37
N TRP A 154 -11.24 -15.56 -37.29
CA TRP A 154 -11.56 -16.91 -36.82
C TRP A 154 -13.08 -17.10 -36.69
N PRO A 155 -13.76 -17.44 -37.80
CA PRO A 155 -15.21 -17.61 -37.82
C PRO A 155 -15.68 -18.68 -36.82
N THR A 156 -16.78 -18.38 -36.13
CA THR A 156 -17.46 -19.32 -35.24
C THR A 156 -18.94 -19.00 -35.20
N ASP A 157 -19.77 -20.04 -35.21
CA ASP A 157 -21.23 -19.89 -35.01
C ASP A 157 -21.60 -19.93 -33.52
N PHE A 158 -20.69 -20.41 -32.67
CA PHE A 158 -20.92 -20.53 -31.23
C PHE A 158 -20.64 -19.21 -30.49
N LEU A 159 -21.65 -18.36 -30.44
CA LEU A 159 -21.66 -17.07 -29.75
C LEU A 159 -22.51 -17.15 -28.48
N ILE A 160 -21.99 -16.66 -27.36
CA ILE A 160 -22.70 -16.53 -26.09
C ILE A 160 -22.84 -15.03 -25.81
N LEU A 161 -24.08 -14.53 -25.72
CA LEU A 161 -24.37 -13.09 -25.57
C LEU A 161 -23.73 -12.22 -26.68
N GLY A 162 -23.61 -12.75 -27.89
CA GLY A 162 -22.96 -12.06 -29.02
C GLY A 162 -21.43 -12.03 -28.96
N VAL A 163 -20.83 -12.76 -28.00
CA VAL A 163 -19.37 -12.88 -27.82
C VAL A 163 -18.94 -14.29 -28.17
N PRO A 164 -17.86 -14.49 -28.95
CA PRO A 164 -17.37 -15.82 -29.27
C PRO A 164 -16.88 -16.56 -28.02
N TYR A 165 -17.21 -17.86 -27.92
CA TYR A 165 -16.92 -18.68 -26.74
C TYR A 165 -15.44 -18.68 -26.35
N TYR A 166 -14.51 -18.67 -27.33
CA TYR A 166 -13.08 -18.70 -27.06
C TYR A 166 -12.59 -17.40 -26.39
N LEU A 167 -13.23 -16.26 -26.66
CA LEU A 167 -12.90 -15.01 -25.96
C LEU A 167 -13.36 -15.07 -24.51
N LEU A 168 -14.57 -15.60 -24.26
CA LEU A 168 -15.07 -15.80 -22.90
C LEU A 168 -14.20 -16.80 -22.11
N LEU A 169 -13.76 -17.89 -22.76
CA LEU A 169 -12.84 -18.86 -22.19
C LEU A 169 -11.49 -18.21 -21.85
N THR A 170 -10.98 -17.36 -22.74
CA THR A 170 -9.73 -16.60 -22.50
C THR A 170 -9.88 -15.64 -21.33
N ILE A 171 -10.99 -14.90 -21.25
CA ILE A 171 -11.29 -14.00 -20.13
C ILE A 171 -11.39 -14.80 -18.82
N ALA A 172 -12.08 -15.94 -18.82
CA ALA A 172 -12.20 -16.81 -17.65
C ALA A 172 -10.83 -17.34 -17.19
N LEU A 173 -9.96 -17.73 -18.13
CA LEU A 173 -8.60 -18.16 -17.84
C LEU A 173 -7.78 -17.02 -17.21
N ILE A 174 -7.86 -15.81 -17.75
CA ILE A 174 -7.15 -14.64 -17.20
C ILE A 174 -7.67 -14.32 -15.79
N ILE A 175 -8.98 -14.36 -15.56
CA ILE A 175 -9.57 -14.15 -14.22
C ILE A 175 -8.99 -15.16 -13.23
N LEU A 176 -8.86 -16.43 -13.62
CA LEU A 176 -8.29 -17.48 -12.76
C LEU A 176 -6.82 -17.18 -12.44
N VAL A 177 -6.03 -16.76 -13.43
CA VAL A 177 -4.63 -16.36 -13.23
C VAL A 177 -4.51 -15.15 -12.30
N VAL A 178 -5.34 -14.13 -12.50
CA VAL A 178 -5.39 -12.92 -11.66
C VAL A 178 -5.78 -13.29 -10.23
N ALA A 179 -6.82 -14.11 -10.05
CA ALA A 179 -7.27 -14.55 -8.73
C ALA A 179 -6.18 -15.33 -7.97
N ARG A 180 -5.46 -16.22 -8.68
CA ARG A 180 -4.37 -17.02 -8.10
C ARG A 180 -3.15 -16.17 -7.76
N SER A 181 -2.91 -15.10 -8.52
CA SER A 181 -1.76 -14.21 -8.36
C SER A 181 -2.05 -12.98 -7.47
N ALA A 182 -3.29 -12.79 -7.04
CA ALA A 182 -3.74 -11.57 -6.36
C ALA A 182 -2.94 -11.22 -5.09
N ASP A 183 -2.57 -12.21 -4.27
CA ASP A 183 -1.76 -11.96 -3.07
C ASP A 183 -0.33 -11.52 -3.42
N ALA A 184 0.24 -12.08 -4.48
CA ALA A 184 1.56 -11.69 -4.98
C ALA A 184 1.53 -10.28 -5.59
N LEU A 185 0.48 -9.95 -6.36
CA LEU A 185 0.27 -8.61 -6.90
C LEU A 185 0.13 -7.57 -5.79
N TYR A 186 -0.66 -7.87 -4.76
CA TYR A 186 -0.81 -6.96 -3.62
C TYR A 186 0.52 -6.71 -2.90
N LYS A 187 1.33 -7.76 -2.67
CA LYS A 187 2.66 -7.62 -2.05
C LYS A 187 3.63 -6.84 -2.94
N LEU A 188 3.55 -7.02 -4.26
CA LEU A 188 4.32 -6.23 -5.22
C LEU A 188 3.97 -4.74 -5.10
N ASP A 189 2.68 -4.39 -5.11
CA ASP A 189 2.18 -3.02 -4.97
C ASP A 189 2.66 -2.38 -3.66
N LEU A 190 2.60 -3.13 -2.56
CA LEU A 190 3.16 -2.69 -1.28
C LEU A 190 4.65 -2.43 -1.35
N ASN A 191 5.42 -3.33 -1.96
CA ASN A 191 6.88 -3.21 -2.00
C ASN A 191 7.32 -2.00 -2.85
N ILE A 192 6.60 -1.69 -3.92
CA ILE A 192 6.83 -0.50 -4.75
C ILE A 192 6.67 0.78 -3.92
N VAL A 193 5.63 0.87 -3.09
CA VAL A 193 5.30 2.09 -2.34
C VAL A 193 6.04 2.18 -0.99
N TYR A 194 6.15 1.06 -0.27
CA TYR A 194 6.58 1.01 1.13
C TYR A 194 7.88 0.24 1.36
N GLY A 195 8.40 -0.48 0.36
CA GLY A 195 9.53 -1.42 0.54
C GLY A 195 10.75 -0.81 1.23
N ARG A 196 11.09 0.44 0.91
CA ARG A 196 12.19 1.16 1.57
C ARG A 196 11.96 1.34 3.08
N GLN A 197 10.73 1.64 3.50
CA GLN A 197 10.41 1.85 4.92
C GLN A 197 10.25 0.53 5.66
N PHE A 198 9.74 -0.53 5.01
CA PHE A 198 9.73 -1.87 5.57
C PHE A 198 11.15 -2.36 5.84
N LYS A 199 12.07 -2.18 4.89
CA LYS A 199 13.48 -2.53 5.11
C LYS A 199 14.09 -1.80 6.32
N LYS A 200 13.82 -0.50 6.48
CA LYS A 200 14.29 0.27 7.64
C LYS A 200 13.68 -0.20 8.95
N LEU A 201 12.42 -0.63 8.93
CA LEU A 201 11.75 -1.22 10.09
C LEU A 201 12.43 -2.54 10.48
N ASP A 202 12.69 -3.41 9.51
CA ASP A 202 13.34 -4.70 9.71
C ASP A 202 14.77 -4.54 10.24
N GLU A 203 15.55 -3.62 9.66
CA GLU A 203 16.89 -3.25 10.14
C GLU A 203 16.87 -2.79 11.60
N LEU A 204 15.92 -1.92 11.97
CA LEU A 204 15.81 -1.43 13.34
C LEU A 204 15.41 -2.54 14.34
N ILE A 205 14.54 -3.47 13.92
CA ILE A 205 14.17 -4.62 14.75
C ILE A 205 15.39 -5.53 14.97
N ALA A 206 16.15 -5.82 13.92
CA ALA A 206 17.35 -6.63 14.01
C ALA A 206 18.41 -6.01 14.93
N ASP A 207 18.65 -4.69 14.81
CA ASP A 207 19.55 -3.93 15.68
C ASP A 207 19.15 -4.10 17.15
N MET A 208 17.87 -3.84 17.49
CA MET A 208 17.40 -3.94 18.87
C MET A 208 17.44 -5.38 19.41
N GLN A 209 17.19 -6.39 18.57
CA GLN A 209 17.30 -7.80 18.96
C GLN A 209 18.74 -8.21 19.28
N SER A 210 19.73 -7.69 18.54
CA SER A 210 21.14 -7.97 18.83
C SER A 210 21.58 -7.38 20.17
N LEU A 211 21.16 -6.15 20.47
CA LEU A 211 21.45 -5.46 21.73
C LEU A 211 20.84 -6.16 22.95
N ARG A 212 19.71 -6.85 22.79
CA ARG A 212 19.04 -7.58 23.88
C ARG A 212 19.67 -8.95 24.18
N LYS A 213 20.40 -9.52 23.22
CA LYS A 213 21.10 -10.81 23.37
C LYS A 213 22.51 -10.66 23.99
N THR A 214 22.99 -9.43 24.11
CA THR A 214 24.28 -9.07 24.73
C THR A 214 24.07 -8.78 26.21
#